data_AF-A0A935RQA5-F1
#
_entry.id   AF-A0A935RQA5-F1
#
_cell.length_a   1.000
_cell.length_b   1.000
_cell.length_c   1.000
_cell.angle_alpha   90.00
_cell.angle_beta   90.00
_cell.angle_gamma   90.00
#
_symmetry.space_group_name_H-M   'P 1'
#
loop_
_entity.id
_entity.type
_entity.pdbx_description
1 polymer ?
#
loop_
_entity_poly.entity_id
_entity_poly.type
_entity_poly.pdbx_seq_one_letter_code
_entity_poly.pdbx_strand_id
1 'polypeptide(L)'
;MSQTIQIQTETNIGWFRLTGNVLELLDNPRIMFALRRMKFETDENAVLVPYEEKTKIQTLQELQRLLERFSFGSTLSAGTRDDVSSFEREESTFREFSERARSIRNDQFQIVPDLVSYFDDFQKVVKNTLVRPLYPRQLLSAFHMAFSQNACNFAVPGAGKTSIVYGAYSYLRGLPETDPKHVNNLMVLGPLSSFAPWENEYKDCFGKEIISQRLSGEASVSREQKEQHLFSTNPAELTLIFHGGVVSLQNEIISFLNRNKTMVVIDEAHRIKNPDGVWGRSAIEIAKAARSRIILTGTPVPNGYEDLFNLFQFLYPYRYKSILKAHYGNLVEMTKSASYESDSVKNFIENISPYFIRIKKSDLKLPRYFEHSIDVVMNPIQREIYDFIETKSIRLFETNSTATVKDLLNRAKLIRLRQAASNPSLLLKPLAETLYENDYEFNGTLGENLPDELQNDSQILSKLYTYQKNETPQKFTVVKELLDQILSKKGGKAIVWTIFVQNAKQLQLYLLNNEIVSKLLIERWINLAVN
;
A
#
# COMPACT_ATOMS: atom_id res chain seq x y z
N MET A 1 44.06 -23.12 -34.01
CA MET A 1 43.93 -21.65 -33.83
C MET A 1 42.73 -21.44 -32.93
N SER A 2 42.85 -20.67 -31.86
CA SER A 2 41.72 -20.39 -30.95
C SER A 2 40.64 -19.64 -31.72
N GLN A 3 39.48 -20.28 -31.93
CA GLN A 3 38.32 -19.65 -32.55
C GLN A 3 37.90 -18.48 -31.68
N THR A 4 38.16 -17.25 -32.10
CA THR A 4 37.94 -16.06 -31.28
C THR A 4 36.85 -15.20 -31.90
N ILE A 5 35.85 -14.86 -31.09
CA ILE A 5 34.75 -13.98 -31.46
C ILE A 5 34.93 -12.65 -30.74
N GLN A 6 34.97 -11.57 -31.49
CA GLN A 6 35.00 -10.23 -30.95
C GLN A 6 33.56 -9.73 -30.73
N ILE A 7 33.27 -9.28 -29.51
CA ILE A 7 31.95 -8.73 -29.14
C ILE A 7 32.07 -7.21 -29.00
N GLN A 8 31.32 -6.49 -29.82
CA GLN A 8 31.23 -5.04 -29.83
C GLN A 8 29.81 -4.59 -29.53
N THR A 9 29.67 -3.55 -28.71
CA THR A 9 28.38 -2.91 -28.44
C THR A 9 28.08 -1.89 -29.54
N GLU A 10 26.89 -1.95 -30.14
CA GLU A 10 26.35 -0.93 -31.04
C GLU A 10 25.21 -0.17 -30.32
N THR A 11 25.60 0.89 -29.61
CA THR A 11 24.71 1.67 -28.72
C THR A 11 23.57 2.36 -29.45
N ASN A 12 23.71 2.67 -30.74
CA ASN A 12 22.67 3.36 -31.52
C ASN A 12 21.47 2.47 -31.84
N ILE A 13 21.65 1.15 -31.78
CA ILE A 13 20.62 0.18 -32.17
C ILE A 13 20.25 -0.71 -30.99
N GLY A 14 21.13 -0.87 -29.98
CA GLY A 14 20.94 -1.71 -28.79
C GLY A 14 21.37 -3.16 -29.01
N TRP A 15 22.43 -3.37 -29.79
CA TRP A 15 22.79 -4.69 -30.34
C TRP A 15 24.24 -5.03 -30.00
N PHE A 16 24.52 -6.30 -29.71
CA PHE A 16 25.88 -6.83 -29.68
C PHE A 16 26.25 -7.34 -31.05
N ARG A 17 27.31 -6.78 -31.63
CA ARG A 17 27.91 -7.22 -32.87
C ARG A 17 29.04 -8.21 -32.60
N LEU A 18 28.81 -9.47 -32.99
CA LEU A 18 29.78 -10.55 -32.95
C LEU A 18 30.49 -10.63 -34.30
N THR A 19 31.82 -10.51 -34.30
CA THR A 19 32.68 -10.56 -35.50
C THR A 19 33.83 -11.54 -35.30
N GLY A 20 34.52 -11.94 -36.37
CA GLY A 20 35.57 -12.96 -36.35
C GLY A 20 35.10 -14.27 -37.00
N ASN A 21 35.24 -15.41 -36.31
CA ASN A 21 34.88 -16.73 -36.84
C ASN A 21 33.35 -17.03 -36.78
N VAL A 22 32.55 -16.10 -37.31
CA VAL A 22 31.09 -16.13 -37.24
C VAL A 22 30.50 -17.25 -38.11
N LEU A 23 31.15 -17.61 -39.22
CA LEU A 23 30.72 -18.70 -40.09
C LEU A 23 30.72 -20.05 -39.36
N GLU A 24 31.80 -20.37 -38.63
CA GLU A 24 31.89 -21.58 -37.82
C GLU A 24 30.89 -21.58 -36.64
N LEU A 25 30.57 -20.39 -36.14
CA LEU A 25 29.59 -20.19 -35.09
C LEU A 25 28.16 -20.51 -35.57
N LEU A 26 27.84 -20.13 -36.81
CA LEU A 26 26.56 -20.43 -37.47
C LEU A 26 26.46 -21.88 -37.96
N ASP A 27 27.59 -22.53 -38.26
CA ASP A 27 27.64 -23.94 -38.67
C ASP A 27 27.30 -24.93 -37.53
N ASN A 28 27.38 -24.48 -36.27
CA ASN A 28 27.03 -25.32 -35.11
C ASN A 28 25.51 -25.26 -34.81
N PRO A 29 24.75 -26.35 -35.02
CA PRO A 29 23.28 -26.34 -34.85
C PRO A 29 22.82 -26.00 -33.42
N ARG A 30 23.65 -26.31 -32.41
CA ARG A 30 23.34 -26.04 -31.00
C ARG A 30 23.53 -24.57 -30.63
N ILE A 31 24.55 -23.92 -31.19
CA ILE A 31 24.77 -22.48 -31.01
C ILE A 31 23.66 -21.71 -31.71
N MET A 32 23.33 -22.11 -32.94
CA MET A 32 22.20 -21.55 -33.69
C MET A 32 20.88 -21.61 -32.92
N PHE A 33 20.58 -22.76 -32.30
CA PHE A 33 19.39 -22.89 -31.48
C PHE A 33 19.39 -21.92 -30.28
N ALA A 34 20.52 -21.76 -29.60
CA ALA A 34 20.65 -20.83 -28.48
C ALA A 34 20.53 -19.37 -28.94
N LEU A 35 21.22 -18.97 -30.01
CA LEU A 35 21.14 -17.64 -30.58
C LEU A 35 19.72 -17.29 -31.06
N ARG A 36 18.96 -18.25 -31.62
CA ARG A 36 17.55 -18.06 -31.97
C ARG A 36 16.70 -17.65 -30.77
N ARG A 37 16.98 -18.19 -29.57
CA ARG A 37 16.29 -17.78 -28.33
C ARG A 37 16.64 -16.35 -27.93
N MET A 38 17.83 -15.89 -28.31
CA MET A 38 18.30 -14.52 -28.12
C MET A 38 17.89 -13.57 -29.26
N LYS A 39 17.07 -14.05 -30.22
CA LYS A 39 16.55 -13.28 -31.37
C LYS A 39 17.66 -12.62 -32.21
N PHE A 40 18.75 -13.33 -32.44
CA PHE A 40 19.85 -12.80 -33.26
C PHE A 40 19.42 -12.59 -34.72
N GLU A 41 20.09 -11.65 -35.39
CA GLU A 41 20.09 -11.51 -36.85
C GLU A 41 21.50 -11.65 -37.40
N THR A 42 21.62 -11.77 -38.71
CA THR A 42 22.89 -11.88 -39.43
C THR A 42 23.06 -10.70 -40.36
N ASP A 43 24.22 -10.06 -40.29
CA ASP A 43 24.72 -9.06 -41.25
C ASP A 43 25.96 -9.65 -41.95
N GLU A 44 26.33 -9.19 -43.14
CA GLU A 44 27.21 -9.86 -44.12
C GLU A 44 28.45 -10.60 -43.56
N ASN A 45 29.04 -10.12 -42.44
CA ASN A 45 30.13 -10.78 -41.70
C ASN A 45 29.98 -10.72 -40.16
N ALA A 46 28.75 -10.58 -39.65
CA ALA A 46 28.48 -10.44 -38.23
C ALA A 46 27.20 -11.14 -37.78
N VAL A 47 27.21 -11.64 -36.55
CA VAL A 47 25.99 -12.02 -35.84
C VAL A 47 25.63 -10.88 -34.92
N LEU A 48 24.40 -10.40 -35.03
CA LEU A 48 23.90 -9.32 -34.20
C LEU A 48 22.90 -9.85 -33.19
N VAL A 49 23.11 -9.56 -31.91
CA VAL A 49 22.24 -10.05 -30.83
C VAL A 49 21.63 -8.85 -30.11
N PRO A 50 20.30 -8.66 -30.18
CA PRO A 50 19.65 -7.52 -29.55
C PRO A 50 19.72 -7.63 -28.02
N TYR A 51 19.84 -6.48 -27.37
CA TYR A 51 19.70 -6.35 -25.92
C TYR A 51 18.79 -5.16 -25.57
N GLU A 52 18.14 -5.22 -24.42
CA GLU A 52 17.53 -4.03 -23.83
C GLU A 52 18.58 -3.37 -22.92
N GLU A 53 18.63 -2.05 -22.82
CA GLU A 53 19.58 -1.36 -21.92
C GLU A 53 19.58 -1.93 -20.49
N LYS A 54 18.42 -2.38 -20.02
CA LYS A 54 18.27 -3.02 -18.69
C LYS A 54 18.84 -4.44 -18.59
N THR A 55 19.01 -5.14 -19.72
CA THR A 55 19.51 -6.52 -19.79
C THR A 55 20.85 -6.64 -20.50
N LYS A 56 21.41 -5.55 -21.03
CA LYS A 56 22.69 -5.46 -21.76
C LYS A 56 23.77 -6.38 -21.20
N ILE A 57 24.11 -6.23 -19.92
CA ILE A 57 25.18 -7.02 -19.28
C ILE A 57 24.79 -8.48 -19.07
N GLN A 58 23.53 -8.76 -18.76
CA GLN A 58 23.04 -10.15 -18.63
C GLN A 58 23.12 -10.88 -19.98
N THR A 59 22.66 -10.23 -21.05
CA THR A 59 22.75 -10.74 -22.43
C THR A 59 24.21 -10.95 -22.83
N LEU A 60 25.11 -10.03 -22.47
CA LEU A 60 26.55 -10.18 -22.72
C LEU A 60 27.13 -11.39 -21.99
N GLN A 61 26.81 -11.58 -20.71
CA GLN A 61 27.26 -12.74 -19.94
C GLN A 61 26.71 -14.06 -20.49
N GLU A 62 25.45 -14.07 -20.94
CA GLU A 62 24.84 -15.24 -21.60
C GLU A 62 25.56 -15.55 -22.92
N LEU A 63 25.90 -14.53 -23.71
CA LEU A 63 26.71 -14.68 -24.93
C LEU A 63 28.10 -15.23 -24.62
N GLN A 64 28.81 -14.68 -23.64
CA GLN A 64 30.14 -15.17 -23.28
C GLN A 64 30.11 -16.63 -22.79
N ARG A 65 29.15 -17.00 -21.95
CA ARG A 65 28.96 -18.39 -21.51
C ARG A 65 28.60 -19.33 -22.66
N LEU A 66 27.79 -18.85 -23.61
CA LEU A 66 27.45 -19.63 -24.80
C LEU A 66 28.71 -19.91 -25.62
N LEU A 67 29.53 -18.89 -25.88
CA LEU A 67 30.79 -19.02 -26.62
C LEU A 67 31.76 -19.96 -25.91
N GLU A 68 32.00 -19.76 -24.61
CA GLU A 68 32.88 -20.61 -23.81
C GLU A 68 32.44 -22.08 -23.80
N ARG A 69 31.13 -22.32 -23.64
CA ARG A 69 30.55 -23.68 -23.62
C ARG A 69 30.84 -24.45 -24.92
N PHE A 70 30.96 -23.75 -26.04
CA PHE A 70 31.25 -24.34 -27.34
C PHE A 70 32.70 -24.12 -27.79
N SER A 71 33.62 -23.82 -26.85
CA SER A 71 35.06 -23.65 -27.09
C SER A 71 35.44 -22.47 -28.00
N PHE A 72 34.56 -21.46 -28.12
CA PHE A 72 34.89 -20.18 -28.71
C PHE A 72 35.45 -19.24 -27.64
N GLY A 73 36.63 -18.68 -27.88
CA GLY A 73 37.15 -17.56 -27.09
C GLY A 73 36.35 -16.29 -27.39
N SER A 74 36.15 -15.44 -26.38
CA SER A 74 35.50 -14.14 -26.56
C SER A 74 36.44 -13.00 -26.20
N THR A 75 36.50 -11.97 -27.04
CA THR A 75 37.24 -10.74 -26.76
C THR A 75 36.30 -9.54 -26.85
N LEU A 76 36.22 -8.75 -25.78
CA LEU A 76 35.40 -7.55 -25.76
C LEU A 76 36.15 -6.38 -26.42
N SER A 77 35.45 -5.57 -27.22
CA SER A 77 35.96 -4.27 -27.66
C SER A 77 36.16 -3.31 -26.47
N ALA A 78 36.94 -2.24 -26.64
CA ALA A 78 37.21 -1.27 -25.57
C ALA A 78 35.90 -0.70 -24.97
N GLY A 79 34.97 -0.22 -25.82
CA GLY A 79 33.69 0.31 -25.35
C GLY A 79 32.84 -0.71 -24.59
N THR A 80 32.82 -1.98 -25.02
CA THR A 80 32.11 -3.04 -24.29
C THR A 80 32.77 -3.38 -22.95
N ARG A 81 34.10 -3.29 -22.83
CA ARG A 81 34.79 -3.47 -21.54
C ARG A 81 34.48 -2.32 -20.59
N ASP A 82 34.44 -1.09 -21.09
CA ASP A 82 34.11 0.08 -20.30
C ASP A 82 32.68 -0.03 -19.76
N ASP A 83 31.71 -0.45 -20.59
CA ASP A 83 30.33 -0.74 -20.18
C ASP A 83 30.24 -1.77 -19.05
N VAL A 84 30.97 -2.89 -19.17
CA VAL A 84 31.02 -3.93 -18.12
C VAL A 84 31.61 -3.37 -16.83
N SER A 85 32.73 -2.66 -16.92
CA SER A 85 33.39 -2.08 -15.74
C SER A 85 32.52 -1.05 -15.03
N SER A 86 31.76 -0.25 -15.79
CA SER A 86 30.79 0.71 -15.26
C SER A 86 29.68 -0.01 -14.50
N PHE A 87 29.12 -1.07 -15.09
CA PHE A 87 28.09 -1.88 -14.44
C PHE A 87 28.59 -2.55 -13.15
N GLU A 88 29.78 -3.15 -13.16
CA GLU A 88 30.38 -3.76 -11.97
C GLU A 88 30.59 -2.73 -10.86
N ARG A 89 31.04 -1.52 -11.22
CA ARG A 89 31.21 -0.41 -10.28
C ARG A 89 29.87 0.04 -9.68
N GLU A 90 28.83 0.15 -10.51
CA GLU A 90 27.47 0.48 -10.04
C GLU A 90 26.92 -0.59 -9.09
N GLU A 91 27.08 -1.87 -9.41
CA GLU A 91 26.67 -2.98 -8.56
C GLU A 91 27.44 -3.00 -7.24
N SER A 92 28.75 -2.76 -7.26
CA SER A 92 29.55 -2.64 -6.04
C SER A 92 29.08 -1.48 -5.17
N THR A 93 28.86 -0.31 -5.78
CA THR A 93 28.37 0.90 -5.08
C THR A 93 26.98 0.64 -4.47
N PHE A 94 26.10 -0.05 -5.19
CA PHE A 94 24.78 -0.39 -4.71
C PHE A 94 24.80 -1.41 -3.57
N ARG A 95 25.72 -2.39 -3.61
CA ARG A 95 25.95 -3.32 -2.50
C ARG A 95 26.44 -2.59 -1.25
N GLU A 96 27.43 -1.70 -1.39
CA GLU A 96 27.92 -0.89 -0.27
C GLU A 96 26.80 -0.03 0.33
N PHE A 97 26.02 0.63 -0.52
CA PHE A 97 24.82 1.37 -0.11
C PHE A 97 23.85 0.49 0.68
N SER A 98 23.60 -0.74 0.22
CA SER A 98 22.70 -1.69 0.88
C SER A 98 23.22 -2.10 2.26
N GLU A 99 24.52 -2.38 2.39
CA GLU A 99 25.12 -2.70 3.69
C GLU A 99 25.03 -1.52 4.66
N ARG A 100 25.30 -0.31 4.19
CA ARG A 100 25.17 0.91 5.00
C ARG A 100 23.73 1.16 5.43
N ALA A 101 22.76 1.01 4.53
CA ALA A 101 21.33 1.11 4.85
C ALA A 101 20.91 0.05 5.89
N ARG A 102 21.41 -1.18 5.77
CA ARG A 102 21.19 -2.25 6.76
C ARG A 102 21.76 -1.89 8.13
N SER A 103 22.99 -1.38 8.16
CA SER A 103 23.66 -0.94 9.38
C SER A 103 22.87 0.17 10.08
N ILE A 104 22.36 1.16 9.33
CA ILE A 104 21.48 2.22 9.88
C ILE A 104 20.20 1.61 10.46
N ARG A 105 19.50 0.78 9.67
CA ARG A 105 18.27 0.12 10.12
C ARG A 105 18.47 -0.62 11.44
N ASN A 106 19.58 -1.35 11.57
CA ASN A 106 19.87 -2.17 12.72
C ASN A 106 20.48 -1.37 13.89
N ASP A 107 20.66 -0.05 13.74
CA ASP A 107 21.34 0.82 14.72
C ASP A 107 22.78 0.37 15.01
N GLN A 108 23.46 -0.15 13.99
CA GLN A 108 24.81 -0.71 14.05
C GLN A 108 25.86 0.16 13.34
N PHE A 109 25.48 1.38 12.92
CA PHE A 109 26.33 2.28 12.14
C PHE A 109 27.29 3.10 13.00
N GLN A 110 27.24 2.96 14.33
CA GLN A 110 28.06 3.71 15.29
C GLN A 110 29.57 3.46 15.13
N ILE A 111 29.93 2.34 14.50
CA ILE A 111 31.32 1.98 14.18
C ILE A 111 31.79 2.50 12.81
N VAL A 112 30.91 3.18 12.06
CA VAL A 112 31.19 3.71 10.72
C VAL A 112 31.26 5.24 10.81
N PRO A 113 32.46 5.85 10.90
CA PRO A 113 32.61 7.28 11.20
C PRO A 113 31.82 8.20 10.26
N ASP A 114 31.82 7.91 8.96
CA ASP A 114 31.08 8.69 7.97
C ASP A 114 29.56 8.69 8.21
N LEU A 115 29.00 7.56 8.67
CA LEU A 115 27.57 7.46 8.98
C LEU A 115 27.24 8.14 10.30
N VAL A 116 28.15 8.14 11.27
CA VAL A 116 28.01 8.90 12.52
C VAL A 116 27.99 10.40 12.22
N SER A 117 28.95 10.90 11.43
CA SER A 117 28.97 12.30 11.03
C SER A 117 27.71 12.70 10.26
N TYR A 118 27.25 11.85 9.34
CA TYR A 118 26.00 12.09 8.61
C TYR A 118 24.80 12.10 9.57
N PHE A 119 24.74 11.19 10.54
CA PHE A 119 23.68 11.19 11.53
C PHE A 119 23.68 12.46 12.40
N ASP A 120 24.85 12.92 12.83
CA ASP A 120 24.99 14.16 13.61
C ASP A 120 24.51 15.38 12.83
N ASP A 121 24.87 15.49 11.55
CA ASP A 121 24.42 16.58 10.69
C ASP A 121 22.92 16.50 10.42
N PHE A 122 22.39 15.28 10.22
CA PHE A 122 20.96 15.04 10.14
C PHE A 122 20.23 15.51 11.39
N GLN A 123 20.72 15.14 12.57
CA GLN A 123 20.14 15.55 13.85
C GLN A 123 20.16 17.06 14.05
N LYS A 124 21.25 17.74 13.69
CA LYS A 124 21.36 19.20 13.78
C LYS A 124 20.28 19.88 12.94
N VAL A 125 20.13 19.48 11.67
CA VAL A 125 19.12 20.07 10.77
C VAL A 125 17.71 19.81 11.27
N VAL A 126 17.38 18.57 11.64
CA VAL A 126 16.05 18.21 12.16
C VAL A 126 15.72 18.99 13.42
N LYS A 127 16.66 19.10 14.37
CA LYS A 127 16.47 19.85 15.62
C LYS A 127 16.26 21.35 15.39
N ASN A 128 16.91 21.93 14.38
CA ASN A 128 16.77 23.34 14.04
C ASN A 128 15.50 23.65 13.22
N THR A 129 14.94 22.64 12.55
CA THR A 129 13.83 22.83 11.60
C THR A 129 12.48 22.38 12.18
N LEU A 130 12.45 21.28 12.93
CA LEU A 130 11.22 20.77 13.54
C LEU A 130 11.06 21.30 14.96
N VAL A 131 9.89 21.89 15.22
CA VAL A 131 9.44 22.29 16.57
C VAL A 131 9.08 21.06 17.41
N ARG A 132 8.47 20.06 16.77
CA ARG A 132 8.14 18.79 17.42
C ARG A 132 9.33 17.83 17.33
N PRO A 133 9.96 17.45 18.46
CA PRO A 133 11.07 16.52 18.44
C PRO A 133 10.61 15.11 18.06
N LEU A 134 11.46 14.39 17.31
CA LEU A 134 11.25 12.99 16.99
C LEU A 134 11.73 12.10 18.15
N TYR A 135 10.96 11.07 18.49
CA TYR A 135 11.41 10.03 19.42
C TYR A 135 12.60 9.24 18.83
N PRO A 136 13.46 8.59 19.64
CA PRO A 136 14.68 7.94 19.15
C PRO A 136 14.47 6.96 17.98
N ARG A 137 13.43 6.11 18.05
CA ARG A 137 13.09 5.17 16.96
C ARG A 137 12.56 5.88 15.71
N GLN A 138 11.85 7.00 15.88
CA GLN A 138 11.38 7.82 14.76
C GLN A 138 12.56 8.53 14.09
N LEU A 139 13.50 9.04 14.88
CA LEU A 139 14.70 9.71 14.41
C LEU A 139 15.59 8.76 13.60
N LEU A 140 15.84 7.55 14.10
CA LEU A 140 16.54 6.50 13.35
C LEU A 140 15.82 6.17 12.03
N SER A 141 14.49 6.06 12.08
CA SER A 141 13.70 5.79 10.89
C SER A 141 13.73 6.91 9.86
N ALA A 142 13.76 8.17 10.32
CA ALA A 142 13.85 9.34 9.46
C ALA A 142 15.25 9.46 8.85
N PHE A 143 16.30 9.15 9.63
CA PHE A 143 17.67 9.12 9.14
C PHE A 143 17.86 8.04 8.06
N HIS A 144 17.33 6.84 8.26
CA HIS A 144 17.33 5.78 7.24
C HIS A 144 16.66 6.23 5.95
N MET A 145 15.51 6.90 6.02
CA MET A 145 14.84 7.46 4.85
C MET A 145 15.67 8.55 4.17
N ALA A 146 16.28 9.46 4.92
CA ALA A 146 17.12 10.53 4.38
C ALA A 146 18.38 9.95 3.71
N PHE A 147 18.99 8.92 4.31
CA PHE A 147 20.12 8.20 3.74
C PHE A 147 19.73 7.48 2.45
N SER A 148 18.68 6.65 2.50
CA SER A 148 18.31 5.74 1.42
C SER A 148 17.54 6.42 0.29
N GLN A 149 16.81 7.50 0.57
CA GLN A 149 15.83 8.19 -0.30
C GLN A 149 14.68 7.34 -0.84
N ASN A 150 14.88 6.02 -0.94
CA ASN A 150 13.89 5.04 -1.38
C ASN A 150 13.76 3.98 -0.29
N ALA A 151 12.72 4.08 0.53
CA ALA A 151 12.55 3.24 1.71
C ALA A 151 11.08 3.00 2.07
N CYS A 152 10.85 1.83 2.66
CA CYS A 152 9.59 1.42 3.26
C CYS A 152 9.58 1.71 4.77
N ASN A 153 8.49 2.30 5.26
CA ASN A 153 8.20 2.39 6.69
C ASN A 153 7.02 1.49 7.04
N PHE A 154 7.35 0.41 7.74
CA PHE A 154 6.39 -0.57 8.22
C PHE A 154 5.96 -0.33 9.66
N ALA A 155 5.92 0.93 10.10
CA ALA A 155 5.48 1.28 11.43
C ALA A 155 3.97 1.11 11.62
N VAL A 156 3.60 0.57 12.78
CA VAL A 156 2.21 0.39 13.19
C VAL A 156 1.43 1.72 13.23
N PRO A 157 0.09 1.71 13.11
CA PRO A 157 -0.71 2.91 13.33
C PRO A 157 -0.38 3.58 14.68
N GLY A 158 -0.29 4.90 14.69
CA GLY A 158 0.07 5.70 15.88
C GLY A 158 1.57 5.85 16.15
N ALA A 159 2.46 5.23 15.37
CA ALA A 159 3.91 5.35 15.55
C ALA A 159 4.52 6.69 15.06
N GLY A 160 3.71 7.59 14.49
CA GLY A 160 4.16 8.89 13.96
C GLY A 160 4.83 8.82 12.58
N LYS A 161 4.26 8.03 11.65
CA LYS A 161 4.78 7.85 10.28
C LYS A 161 4.98 9.16 9.53
N THR A 162 4.00 10.06 9.62
CA THR A 162 4.04 11.39 9.00
C THR A 162 5.19 12.24 9.54
N SER A 163 5.35 12.31 10.87
CA SER A 163 6.49 13.02 11.50
C SER A 163 7.85 12.45 11.08
N ILE A 164 7.97 11.13 10.91
CA ILE A 164 9.20 10.48 10.41
C ILE A 164 9.53 10.98 8.99
N VAL A 165 8.54 11.01 8.10
CA VAL A 165 8.73 11.51 6.73
C VAL A 165 9.12 12.98 6.75
N TYR A 166 8.47 13.81 7.57
CA TYR A 166 8.84 15.21 7.71
C TYR A 166 10.25 15.43 8.24
N GLY A 167 10.73 14.57 9.15
CA GLY A 167 12.13 14.54 9.56
C GLY A 167 13.07 14.32 8.37
N ALA A 168 12.83 13.27 7.58
CA ALA A 168 13.63 12.97 6.40
C ALA A 168 13.57 14.08 5.34
N TYR A 169 12.36 14.58 5.05
CA TYR A 169 12.11 15.65 4.10
C TYR A 169 12.79 16.96 4.51
N SER A 170 12.74 17.33 5.80
CA SER A 170 13.38 18.55 6.31
C SER A 170 14.89 18.56 6.06
N TYR A 171 15.56 17.42 6.28
CA TYR A 171 16.97 17.27 5.99
C TYR A 171 17.25 17.37 4.49
N LEU A 172 16.56 16.56 3.68
CA LEU A 172 16.80 16.50 2.23
C LEU A 172 16.50 17.83 1.54
N ARG A 173 15.54 18.61 2.04
CA ARG A 173 15.24 19.96 1.55
C ARG A 173 16.27 21.00 1.99
N GLY A 174 16.89 20.81 3.16
CA GLY A 174 17.96 21.66 3.66
C GLY A 174 19.31 21.46 2.95
N LEU A 175 19.46 20.40 2.14
CA LEU A 175 20.65 20.18 1.33
C LEU A 175 20.79 21.27 0.25
N PRO A 176 22.00 21.58 -0.24
CA PRO A 176 22.20 22.47 -1.38
C PRO A 176 21.44 21.98 -2.61
N GLU A 177 20.93 22.89 -3.46
CA GLU A 177 20.20 22.50 -4.68
C GLU A 177 21.04 21.67 -5.65
N THR A 178 22.36 21.81 -5.62
CA THR A 178 23.30 20.99 -6.41
C THR A 178 23.44 19.56 -5.90
N ASP A 179 23.04 19.29 -4.65
CA ASP A 179 23.13 17.96 -4.07
C ASP A 179 22.20 16.98 -4.82
N PRO A 180 22.69 15.79 -5.21
CA PRO A 180 21.88 14.81 -5.93
C PRO A 180 20.69 14.32 -5.11
N LYS A 181 20.74 14.42 -3.77
CA LYS A 181 19.69 14.02 -2.86
C LYS A 181 18.67 15.11 -2.54
N HIS A 182 18.94 16.36 -2.92
CA HIS A 182 18.05 17.49 -2.64
C HIS A 182 16.63 17.23 -3.12
N VAL A 183 15.64 17.58 -2.30
CA VAL A 183 14.22 17.58 -2.66
C VAL A 183 13.58 18.90 -2.30
N ASN A 184 12.74 19.45 -3.19
CA ASN A 184 12.06 20.72 -2.96
C ASN A 184 10.55 20.57 -2.76
N ASN A 185 9.94 19.50 -3.25
CA ASN A 185 8.51 19.23 -3.15
C ASN A 185 8.21 17.86 -2.51
N LEU A 186 7.04 17.78 -1.90
CA LEU A 186 6.47 16.56 -1.33
C LEU A 186 5.15 16.22 -2.03
N MET A 187 5.03 15.02 -2.57
CA MET A 187 3.79 14.53 -3.17
C MET A 187 3.32 13.29 -2.42
N VAL A 188 2.13 13.32 -1.84
CA VAL A 188 1.56 12.21 -1.09
C VAL A 188 0.38 11.61 -1.85
N LEU A 189 0.51 10.33 -2.17
CA LEU A 189 -0.54 9.46 -2.69
C LEU A 189 -1.16 8.74 -1.49
N GLY A 190 -2.42 9.01 -1.18
CA GLY A 190 -3.05 8.46 0.05
C GLY A 190 -4.57 8.37 -0.02
N PRO A 191 -5.22 7.74 0.96
CA PRO A 191 -6.67 7.84 1.12
C PRO A 191 -7.06 9.30 1.43
N LEU A 192 -8.28 9.71 1.06
CA LEU A 192 -8.75 11.09 1.31
C LEU A 192 -8.70 11.46 2.81
N SER A 193 -8.93 10.49 3.69
CA SER A 193 -8.84 10.67 5.14
C SER A 193 -7.43 10.96 5.66
N SER A 194 -6.38 10.74 4.86
CA SER A 194 -5.00 11.09 5.24
C SER A 194 -4.63 12.55 4.95
N PHE A 195 -5.36 13.26 4.08
CA PHE A 195 -4.95 14.58 3.58
C PHE A 195 -4.87 15.65 4.68
N ALA A 196 -5.93 15.79 5.47
CA ALA A 196 -5.95 16.72 6.58
C ALA A 196 -4.89 16.38 7.65
N PRO A 197 -4.67 15.10 8.04
CA PRO A 197 -3.52 14.73 8.86
C PRO A 197 -2.17 15.21 8.32
N TRP A 198 -1.87 15.06 7.03
CA TRP A 198 -0.61 15.56 6.47
C TRP A 198 -0.47 17.08 6.65
N GLU A 199 -1.49 17.86 6.31
CA GLU A 199 -1.44 19.32 6.47
C GLU A 199 -1.34 19.77 7.94
N ASN A 200 -2.16 19.19 8.81
CA ASN A 200 -2.18 19.53 10.23
C ASN A 200 -0.88 19.12 10.92
N GLU A 201 -0.36 17.91 10.65
CA GLU A 201 0.90 17.46 11.21
C GLU A 201 2.09 18.27 10.69
N TYR A 202 2.03 18.84 9.49
CA TYR A 202 3.05 19.79 9.06
C TYR A 202 3.10 21.00 10.00
N LYS A 203 1.95 21.59 10.32
CA LYS A 203 1.87 22.70 11.28
C LYS A 203 2.43 22.31 12.65
N ASP A 204 2.07 21.12 13.15
CA ASP A 204 2.57 20.63 14.43
C ASP A 204 4.08 20.35 14.41
N CYS A 205 4.62 19.87 13.28
CA CYS A 205 6.04 19.53 13.15
C CYS A 205 6.92 20.75 12.90
N PHE A 206 6.51 21.68 12.03
CA PHE A 206 7.30 22.83 11.59
C PHE A 206 6.90 24.15 12.26
N GLY A 207 5.80 24.19 13.01
CA GLY A 207 5.30 25.41 13.65
C GLY A 207 4.66 26.43 12.71
N LYS A 208 4.45 26.07 11.43
CA LYS A 208 3.87 26.96 10.40
C LYS A 208 2.97 26.17 9.46
N GLU A 209 2.02 26.84 8.84
CA GLU A 209 1.16 26.22 7.82
C GLU A 209 1.93 25.95 6.52
N ILE A 210 1.58 24.86 5.85
CA ILE A 210 2.10 24.51 4.54
C ILE A 210 1.20 25.03 3.44
N ILE A 211 1.80 25.50 2.35
CA ILE A 211 1.10 25.69 1.09
C ILE A 211 0.91 24.31 0.46
N SER A 212 -0.32 23.79 0.52
CA SER A 212 -0.70 22.51 -0.07
C SER A 212 -1.65 22.67 -1.26
N GLN A 213 -1.60 21.72 -2.19
CA GLN A 213 -2.59 21.55 -3.24
C GLN A 213 -3.16 20.14 -3.19
N ARG A 214 -4.48 20.02 -3.02
CA ARG A 214 -5.20 18.74 -3.15
C ARG A 214 -5.69 18.58 -4.59
N LEU A 215 -5.33 17.45 -5.20
CA LEU A 215 -5.77 17.06 -6.55
C LEU A 215 -6.98 16.12 -6.54
N SER A 216 -7.40 15.69 -5.35
CA SER A 216 -8.53 14.78 -5.11
C SER A 216 -9.30 15.18 -3.86
N GLY A 217 -10.55 14.74 -3.73
CA GLY A 217 -11.36 14.98 -2.54
C GLY A 217 -12.07 16.33 -2.46
N GLU A 218 -11.67 17.30 -3.29
CA GLU A 218 -12.32 18.59 -3.39
C GLU A 218 -13.09 18.71 -4.71
N ALA A 219 -14.42 18.66 -4.60
CA ALA A 219 -15.32 18.75 -5.76
C ALA A 219 -15.24 20.09 -6.49
N SER A 220 -14.78 21.14 -5.80
CA SER A 220 -14.57 22.48 -6.34
C SER A 220 -13.33 22.61 -7.23
N VAL A 221 -12.37 21.68 -7.13
CA VAL A 221 -11.12 21.77 -7.88
C VAL A 221 -11.31 21.21 -9.28
N SER A 222 -11.38 22.10 -10.27
CA SER A 222 -11.53 21.72 -11.69
C SER A 222 -10.29 20.99 -12.20
N ARG A 223 -10.42 20.24 -13.29
CA ARG A 223 -9.27 19.60 -13.95
C ARG A 223 -8.23 20.64 -14.38
N GLU A 224 -8.68 21.78 -14.88
CA GLU A 224 -7.81 22.89 -15.29
C GLU A 224 -6.98 23.42 -14.12
N GLN A 225 -7.56 23.60 -12.94
CA GLN A 225 -6.81 24.04 -11.74
C GLN A 225 -5.75 23.01 -11.32
N LYS A 226 -6.05 21.71 -11.45
CA LYS A 226 -5.06 20.64 -11.18
C LYS A 226 -3.90 20.71 -12.15
N GLU A 227 -4.19 20.91 -13.44
CA GLU A 227 -3.18 21.07 -14.48
C GLU A 227 -2.35 22.33 -14.27
N GLN A 228 -2.98 23.47 -13.96
CA GLN A 228 -2.29 24.72 -13.62
C GLN A 228 -1.27 24.54 -12.50
N HIS A 229 -1.63 23.81 -11.43
CA HIS A 229 -0.66 23.46 -10.38
C HIS A 229 0.46 22.54 -10.88
N LEU A 230 0.13 21.45 -11.58
CA LEU A 230 1.11 20.47 -12.07
C LEU A 230 2.08 21.05 -13.11
N PHE A 231 1.66 22.07 -13.87
CA PHE A 231 2.48 22.80 -14.84
C PHE A 231 3.09 24.10 -14.31
N SER A 232 2.77 24.49 -13.06
CA SER A 232 3.32 25.70 -12.44
C SER A 232 4.84 25.65 -12.31
N THR A 233 5.47 26.82 -12.49
CA THR A 233 6.90 27.04 -12.20
C THR A 233 7.17 27.23 -10.71
N ASN A 234 6.14 27.58 -9.93
CA ASN A 234 6.19 27.71 -8.48
C ASN A 234 5.02 26.92 -7.84
N PRO A 235 5.09 25.58 -7.85
CA PRO A 235 4.01 24.76 -7.31
C PRO A 235 3.99 24.78 -5.78
N ALA A 236 2.84 24.42 -5.22
CA ALA A 236 2.70 24.17 -3.78
C ALA A 236 3.74 23.16 -3.26
N GLU A 237 4.23 23.38 -2.03
CA GLU A 237 5.26 22.53 -1.40
C GLU A 237 4.74 21.10 -1.19
N LEU A 238 3.47 20.97 -0.78
CA LEU A 238 2.78 19.68 -0.59
C LEU A 238 1.70 19.48 -1.65
N THR A 239 1.80 18.39 -2.40
CA THR A 239 0.73 17.93 -3.31
C THR A 239 0.07 16.68 -2.73
N LEU A 240 -1.26 16.67 -2.63
CA LEU A 240 -2.03 15.55 -2.08
C LEU A 240 -2.93 14.97 -3.18
N ILE A 241 -2.84 13.67 -3.41
CA ILE A 241 -3.63 13.00 -4.45
C ILE A 241 -4.11 11.63 -3.99
N PHE A 242 -5.33 11.27 -4.40
CA PHE A 242 -5.87 9.94 -4.11
C PHE A 242 -5.17 8.91 -5.00
N HIS A 243 -4.90 7.70 -4.49
CA HIS A 243 -4.27 6.61 -5.25
C HIS A 243 -4.84 6.43 -6.67
N GLY A 244 -6.18 6.43 -6.79
CA GLY A 244 -6.86 6.29 -8.09
C GLY A 244 -6.81 7.54 -8.97
N GLY A 245 -6.60 8.73 -8.41
CA GLY A 245 -6.49 9.99 -9.17
C GLY A 245 -5.21 10.09 -10.01
N VAL A 246 -4.18 9.31 -9.67
CA VAL A 246 -2.93 9.24 -10.43
C VAL A 246 -3.18 8.74 -11.85
N VAL A 247 -4.13 7.83 -12.04
CA VAL A 247 -4.43 7.22 -13.35
C VAL A 247 -4.81 8.28 -14.38
N SER A 248 -5.65 9.24 -13.99
CA SER A 248 -6.15 10.29 -14.89
C SER A 248 -5.17 11.44 -15.13
N LEU A 249 -4.15 11.58 -14.28
CA LEU A 249 -3.19 12.69 -14.30
C LEU A 249 -1.75 12.19 -14.47
N GLN A 250 -1.56 10.97 -14.97
CA GLN A 250 -0.27 10.29 -14.94
C GLN A 250 0.80 11.09 -15.71
N ASN A 251 0.47 11.58 -16.90
CA ASN A 251 1.42 12.30 -17.76
C ASN A 251 1.78 13.67 -17.15
N GLU A 252 0.80 14.37 -16.61
CA GLU A 252 0.93 15.66 -15.95
C GLU A 252 1.79 15.53 -14.69
N ILE A 253 1.58 14.46 -13.91
CA ILE A 253 2.42 14.14 -12.75
C ILE A 253 3.84 13.80 -13.17
N ILE A 254 4.05 12.99 -14.21
CA ILE A 254 5.42 12.70 -14.71
C ILE A 254 6.11 13.99 -15.14
N SER A 255 5.40 14.86 -15.84
CA SER A 255 5.89 16.18 -16.25
C SER A 255 6.29 17.04 -15.03
N PHE A 256 5.44 17.06 -14.00
CA PHE A 256 5.72 17.73 -12.73
C PHE A 256 6.97 17.17 -12.03
N LEU A 257 7.10 15.85 -11.93
CA LEU A 257 8.22 15.18 -11.27
C LEU A 257 9.54 15.35 -12.03
N ASN A 258 9.51 15.46 -13.35
CA ASN A 258 10.70 15.74 -14.16
C ASN A 258 11.21 17.17 -13.97
N ARG A 259 10.32 18.14 -13.71
CA ARG A 259 10.69 19.54 -13.44
C ARG A 259 11.08 19.80 -11.99
N ASN A 260 10.50 19.04 -11.05
CA ASN A 260 10.64 19.29 -9.61
C ASN A 260 11.29 18.10 -8.90
N LYS A 261 12.31 18.35 -8.07
CA LYS A 261 12.97 17.31 -7.26
C LYS A 261 12.05 16.85 -6.13
N THR A 262 11.16 15.92 -6.43
CA THR A 262 10.04 15.58 -5.56
C THR A 262 10.27 14.28 -4.79
N MET A 263 9.97 14.30 -3.49
CA MET A 263 9.74 13.10 -2.69
C MET A 263 8.29 12.64 -2.88
N VAL A 264 8.11 11.45 -3.44
CA VAL A 264 6.79 10.83 -3.61
C VAL A 264 6.57 9.82 -2.49
N VAL A 265 5.49 10.02 -1.73
CA VAL A 265 5.11 9.17 -0.60
C VAL A 265 3.82 8.46 -0.94
N ILE A 266 3.79 7.13 -0.77
CA ILE A 266 2.56 6.35 -0.82
C ILE A 266 2.15 6.06 0.62
N ASP A 267 1.10 6.74 1.07
CA ASP A 267 0.47 6.51 2.36
C ASP A 267 -0.61 5.43 2.27
N GLU A 268 -0.60 4.53 3.24
CA GLU A 268 -1.43 3.33 3.27
C GLU A 268 -1.37 2.53 1.95
N ALA A 269 -0.19 2.00 1.62
CA ALA A 269 0.11 1.34 0.36
C ALA A 269 -0.68 0.05 0.04
N HIS A 270 -1.68 -0.33 0.84
CA HIS A 270 -2.53 -1.51 0.59
C HIS A 270 -3.21 -1.48 -0.79
N ARG A 271 -3.50 -0.28 -1.32
CA ARG A 271 -4.17 -0.10 -2.61
C ARG A 271 -3.31 -0.36 -3.85
N ILE A 272 -1.98 -0.41 -3.71
CA ILE A 272 -1.06 -0.56 -4.84
C ILE A 272 -0.40 -1.94 -4.89
N LYS A 273 -0.76 -2.87 -3.98
CA LYS A 273 -0.10 -4.18 -3.85
C LYS A 273 -0.42 -5.15 -4.97
N ASN A 274 -1.60 -5.05 -5.57
CA ASN A 274 -2.01 -5.90 -6.69
C ASN A 274 -1.18 -5.57 -7.95
N PRO A 275 -0.35 -6.49 -8.47
CA PRO A 275 0.46 -6.28 -9.69
C PRO A 275 -0.34 -5.86 -10.91
N ASP A 276 -1.55 -6.42 -11.07
CA ASP A 276 -2.41 -6.17 -12.22
C ASP A 276 -3.27 -4.91 -12.05
N GLY A 277 -3.30 -4.37 -10.83
CA GLY A 277 -4.08 -3.19 -10.47
C GLY A 277 -3.64 -1.94 -11.22
N VAL A 278 -4.59 -1.25 -11.85
CA VAL A 278 -4.34 0.00 -12.60
C VAL A 278 -3.69 1.07 -11.72
N TRP A 279 -4.07 1.16 -10.45
CA TRP A 279 -3.52 2.12 -9.50
C TRP A 279 -2.04 1.81 -9.18
N GLY A 280 -1.70 0.53 -8.96
CA GLY A 280 -0.32 0.10 -8.73
C GLY A 280 0.57 0.37 -9.94
N ARG A 281 0.11 -0.01 -11.15
CA ARG A 281 0.84 0.26 -12.39
C ARG A 281 1.09 1.75 -12.60
N SER A 282 0.08 2.59 -12.35
CA SER A 282 0.22 4.05 -12.50
C SER A 282 1.18 4.65 -11.47
N ALA A 283 1.13 4.19 -10.22
CA ALA A 283 2.06 4.61 -9.19
C ALA A 283 3.51 4.23 -9.52
N ILE A 284 3.75 3.02 -10.04
CA ILE A 284 5.07 2.55 -10.47
C ILE A 284 5.58 3.38 -11.67
N GLU A 285 4.69 3.77 -12.58
CA GLU A 285 5.08 4.58 -13.75
C GLU A 285 5.58 5.96 -13.32
N ILE A 286 4.82 6.69 -12.51
CA ILE A 286 5.25 8.01 -12.01
C ILE A 286 6.50 7.90 -11.14
N ALA A 287 6.71 6.77 -10.44
CA ALA A 287 7.86 6.56 -9.58
C ALA A 287 9.17 6.66 -10.35
N LYS A 288 9.20 6.33 -11.64
CA LYS A 288 10.40 6.45 -12.48
C LYS A 288 10.96 7.88 -12.53
N ALA A 289 10.08 8.89 -12.51
CA ALA A 289 10.44 10.30 -12.52
C ALA A 289 10.71 10.88 -11.11
N ALA A 290 10.32 10.18 -10.04
CA ALA A 290 10.49 10.67 -8.67
C ALA A 290 11.97 10.73 -8.23
N ARG A 291 12.34 11.77 -7.46
CA ARG A 291 13.67 11.90 -6.87
C ARG A 291 13.85 10.98 -5.66
N SER A 292 12.81 10.89 -4.83
CA SER A 292 12.76 10.06 -3.62
C SER A 292 11.40 9.36 -3.57
N ARG A 293 11.37 8.13 -3.05
CA ARG A 293 10.19 7.24 -3.05
C ARG A 293 10.00 6.63 -1.67
N ILE A 294 8.92 6.98 -0.99
CA ILE A 294 8.66 6.49 0.35
C ILE A 294 7.36 5.71 0.36
N ILE A 295 7.33 4.57 1.04
CA ILE A 295 6.12 3.77 1.23
C ILE A 295 5.81 3.73 2.71
N LEU A 296 4.57 4.02 3.09
CA LEU A 296 4.06 3.94 4.45
C LEU A 296 2.96 2.87 4.52
N THR A 297 3.13 1.87 5.38
CA THR A 297 2.06 0.90 5.64
C THR A 297 2.25 0.19 6.97
N GLY A 298 1.19 0.07 7.79
CA GLY A 298 1.26 -0.72 9.02
C GLY A 298 1.24 -2.23 8.81
N THR A 299 0.81 -2.68 7.63
CA THR A 299 0.56 -4.08 7.29
C THR A 299 1.29 -4.40 5.98
N PRO A 300 2.60 -4.69 6.00
CA PRO A 300 3.36 -4.89 4.77
C PRO A 300 2.92 -6.12 3.95
N VAL A 301 2.55 -7.21 4.60
CA VAL A 301 2.27 -8.52 3.97
C VAL A 301 0.95 -9.17 4.47
N PRO A 302 -0.23 -8.52 4.31
CA PRO A 302 -1.51 -9.09 4.72
C PRO A 302 -1.88 -10.38 4.00
N ASN A 303 -1.55 -10.52 2.71
CA ASN A 303 -1.82 -11.72 1.92
C ASN A 303 -0.61 -12.65 1.88
N GLY A 304 0.60 -12.09 1.84
CA GLY A 304 1.84 -12.87 1.79
C GLY A 304 3.02 -12.05 1.27
N TYR A 305 4.12 -12.73 0.93
CA TYR A 305 5.34 -12.10 0.41
C TYR A 305 5.12 -11.40 -0.94
N GLU A 306 4.13 -11.84 -1.72
CA GLU A 306 3.76 -11.26 -3.00
C GLU A 306 3.32 -9.80 -2.91
N ASP A 307 2.82 -9.37 -1.74
CA ASP A 307 2.44 -7.98 -1.47
C ASP A 307 3.63 -7.02 -1.56
N LEU A 308 4.87 -7.52 -1.38
CA LEU A 308 6.07 -6.71 -1.46
C LEU A 308 6.48 -6.41 -2.90
N PHE A 309 6.02 -7.19 -3.87
CA PHE A 309 6.48 -7.10 -5.26
C PHE A 309 6.30 -5.70 -5.84
N ASN A 310 5.08 -5.16 -5.77
CA ASN A 310 4.79 -3.80 -6.24
C ASN A 310 5.42 -2.71 -5.38
N LEU A 311 5.59 -2.94 -4.08
CA LEU A 311 6.25 -1.97 -3.20
C LEU A 311 7.71 -1.77 -3.64
N PHE A 312 8.42 -2.85 -3.95
CA PHE A 312 9.79 -2.77 -4.43
C PHE A 312 9.89 -2.27 -5.88
N GLN A 313 8.92 -2.59 -6.75
CA GLN A 313 8.84 -1.95 -8.07
C GLN A 313 8.65 -0.44 -7.96
N PHE A 314 7.84 0.03 -7.01
CA PHE A 314 7.70 1.45 -6.76
C PHE A 314 9.00 2.05 -6.25
N LEU A 315 9.64 1.47 -5.22
CA LEU A 315 10.87 2.02 -4.63
C LEU A 315 12.09 2.04 -5.57
N TYR A 316 12.29 0.96 -6.33
CA TYR A 316 13.45 0.76 -7.19
C TYR A 316 13.01 0.27 -8.57
N PRO A 317 12.33 1.09 -9.38
CA PRO A 317 11.71 0.66 -10.64
C PRO A 317 12.68 0.05 -11.64
N TYR A 318 13.97 0.38 -11.54
CA TYR A 318 15.03 -0.14 -12.40
C TYR A 318 15.86 -1.28 -11.78
N ARG A 319 15.77 -1.51 -10.45
CA ARG A 319 16.60 -2.51 -9.73
C ARG A 319 15.81 -3.48 -8.82
N TYR A 320 14.47 -3.39 -8.78
CA TYR A 320 13.68 -4.23 -7.87
C TYR A 320 13.93 -5.74 -8.04
N LYS A 321 14.23 -6.20 -9.27
CA LYS A 321 14.54 -7.61 -9.53
C LYS A 321 15.86 -8.05 -8.88
N SER A 322 16.90 -7.22 -8.91
CA SER A 322 18.19 -7.53 -8.27
C SER A 322 18.10 -7.48 -6.75
N ILE A 323 17.20 -6.65 -6.21
CA ILE A 323 16.89 -6.60 -4.79
C ILE A 323 16.10 -7.83 -4.36
N LEU A 324 14.96 -8.11 -4.99
CA LEU A 324 14.07 -9.20 -4.57
C LEU A 324 14.69 -10.57 -4.84
N LYS A 325 15.47 -10.71 -5.93
CA LYS A 325 16.00 -12.00 -6.45
C LYS A 325 14.92 -13.08 -6.59
N ALA A 326 13.67 -12.66 -6.78
CA ALA A 326 12.49 -13.49 -6.87
C ALA A 326 11.49 -12.86 -7.83
N HIS A 327 10.84 -13.67 -8.66
CA HIS A 327 9.70 -13.22 -9.44
C HIS A 327 8.42 -13.32 -8.61
N TYR A 328 7.34 -12.67 -9.08
CA TYR A 328 6.05 -12.70 -8.40
C TYR A 328 5.57 -14.13 -8.08
N GLY A 329 5.69 -15.06 -9.02
CA GLY A 329 5.31 -16.47 -8.81
C GLY A 329 6.09 -17.15 -7.69
N ASN A 330 7.39 -16.86 -7.54
CA ASN A 330 8.20 -17.39 -6.44
C ASN A 330 7.73 -16.86 -5.08
N LEU A 331 7.31 -15.59 -5.01
CA LEU A 331 6.79 -14.99 -3.79
C LEU A 331 5.46 -15.64 -3.38
N VAL A 332 4.57 -15.90 -4.34
CA VAL A 332 3.32 -16.64 -4.12
C VAL A 332 3.59 -18.06 -3.62
N GLU A 333 4.58 -18.74 -4.20
CA GLU A 333 4.99 -20.08 -3.76
C GLU A 333 5.57 -20.06 -2.34
N MET A 334 6.41 -19.07 -2.02
CA MET A 334 6.93 -18.87 -0.66
C MET A 334 5.79 -18.69 0.35
N THR A 335 4.76 -17.92 0.01
CA THR A 335 3.58 -17.72 0.88
C THR A 335 2.82 -19.03 1.14
N LYS A 336 2.69 -19.89 0.12
CA LYS A 336 1.89 -21.13 0.20
C LYS A 336 2.64 -22.30 0.83
N SER A 337 3.93 -22.43 0.55
CA SER A 337 4.65 -23.70 0.68
C SER A 337 5.92 -23.59 1.52
N ALA A 338 6.41 -22.39 1.83
CA ALA A 338 7.65 -22.25 2.58
C ALA A 338 7.38 -22.21 4.09
N SER A 339 8.11 -23.04 4.84
CA SER A 339 8.31 -22.80 6.26
C SER A 339 9.02 -21.46 6.44
N TYR A 340 8.61 -20.67 7.43
CA TYR A 340 9.27 -19.43 7.83
C TYR A 340 10.77 -19.63 8.15
N GLU A 341 11.17 -20.85 8.49
CA GLU A 341 12.56 -21.19 8.81
C GLU A 341 13.41 -21.60 7.61
N SER A 342 12.80 -21.74 6.42
CA SER A 342 13.54 -22.11 5.21
C SER A 342 14.60 -21.07 4.85
N ASP A 343 15.76 -21.53 4.37
CA ASP A 343 16.86 -20.64 3.96
C ASP A 343 16.43 -19.69 2.84
N SER A 344 15.52 -20.12 1.97
CA SER A 344 14.94 -19.30 0.90
C SER A 344 14.22 -18.06 1.46
N VAL A 345 13.39 -18.23 2.49
CA VAL A 345 12.68 -17.11 3.15
C VAL A 345 13.67 -16.23 3.92
N LYS A 346 14.62 -16.81 4.65
CA LYS A 346 15.65 -16.03 5.37
C LYS A 346 16.46 -15.16 4.41
N ASN A 347 16.99 -15.76 3.34
CA ASN A 347 17.74 -15.05 2.30
C ASN A 347 16.90 -13.95 1.65
N PHE A 348 15.63 -14.21 1.38
CA PHE A 348 14.72 -13.19 0.85
C PHE A 348 14.56 -12.01 1.81
N ILE A 349 14.30 -12.27 3.09
CA ILE A 349 14.19 -11.24 4.13
C ILE A 349 15.50 -10.46 4.28
N GLU A 350 16.65 -11.13 4.25
CA GLU A 350 17.97 -10.49 4.30
C GLU A 350 18.21 -9.54 3.12
N ASN A 351 17.81 -9.95 1.90
CA ASN A 351 17.91 -9.13 0.71
C ASN A 351 17.07 -7.84 0.83
N ILE A 352 15.83 -7.94 1.34
CA ILE A 352 14.92 -6.78 1.42
C ILE A 352 15.14 -5.93 2.68
N SER A 353 15.78 -6.48 3.72
CA SER A 353 15.97 -5.83 5.01
C SER A 353 16.56 -4.42 4.94
N PRO A 354 17.54 -4.08 4.06
CA PRO A 354 18.12 -2.75 4.02
C PRO A 354 17.14 -1.64 3.65
N TYR A 355 16.02 -1.98 3.00
CA TYR A 355 15.14 -1.03 2.33
C TYR A 355 13.87 -0.72 3.12
N PHE A 356 13.76 -1.23 4.35
CA PHE A 356 12.64 -0.86 5.22
C PHE A 356 13.08 -0.64 6.66
N ILE A 357 12.21 -0.02 7.46
CA ILE A 357 12.25 -0.08 8.93
C ILE A 357 10.85 -0.46 9.41
N ARG A 358 10.77 -1.28 10.47
CA ARG A 358 9.51 -1.67 11.11
C ARG A 358 9.52 -1.23 12.57
N ILE A 359 8.57 -0.37 12.93
CA ILE A 359 8.31 0.03 14.33
C ILE A 359 7.05 -0.71 14.79
N LYS A 360 7.21 -1.62 15.75
CA LYS A 360 6.13 -2.42 16.34
C LYS A 360 5.49 -1.66 17.51
N LYS A 361 4.31 -2.11 17.95
CA LYS A 361 3.65 -1.55 19.15
C LYS A 361 4.53 -1.67 20.40
N SER A 362 5.32 -2.74 20.52
CA SER A 362 6.28 -2.95 21.61
C SER A 362 7.37 -1.88 21.67
N ASP A 363 7.75 -1.31 20.53
CA ASP A 363 8.79 -0.28 20.45
C ASP A 363 8.29 1.08 20.96
N LEU A 364 6.97 1.28 21.00
CA LEU A 364 6.34 2.54 21.40
C LEU A 364 6.25 2.72 22.93
N LYS A 365 6.59 1.69 23.72
CA LYS A 365 6.52 1.69 25.20
C LYS A 365 5.20 2.26 25.72
N LEU A 366 4.09 1.93 25.06
CA LEU A 366 2.76 2.44 25.42
C LEU A 366 2.34 1.89 26.80
N PRO A 367 1.54 2.66 27.55
CA PRO A 367 0.89 2.15 28.76
C PRO A 367 0.09 0.87 28.46
N ARG A 368 0.01 -0.02 29.45
CA ARG A 368 -0.80 -1.24 29.35
C ARG A 368 -2.26 -0.84 29.14
N TYR A 369 -2.92 -1.46 28.16
CA TYR A 369 -4.37 -1.39 28.03
C TYR A 369 -5.00 -2.62 28.67
N PHE A 370 -6.24 -2.48 29.11
CA PHE A 370 -7.06 -3.56 29.65
C PHE A 370 -8.22 -3.80 28.69
N GLU A 371 -8.46 -5.07 28.39
CA GLU A 371 -9.57 -5.50 27.55
C GLU A 371 -10.65 -6.11 28.45
N HIS A 372 -11.87 -5.62 28.31
CA HIS A 372 -13.02 -6.07 29.07
C HIS A 372 -14.12 -6.48 28.09
N SER A 373 -14.47 -7.76 28.09
CA SER A 373 -15.64 -8.26 27.37
C SER A 373 -16.86 -8.13 28.26
N ILE A 374 -17.92 -7.51 27.74
CA ILE A 374 -19.19 -7.32 28.45
C ILE A 374 -20.25 -8.11 27.69
N ASP A 375 -20.78 -9.14 28.33
CA ASP A 375 -21.89 -9.93 27.80
C ASP A 375 -23.19 -9.15 28.00
N VAL A 376 -23.89 -8.90 26.90
CA VAL A 376 -25.14 -8.13 26.89
C VAL A 376 -26.29 -9.07 26.56
N VAL A 377 -27.20 -9.25 27.51
CA VAL A 377 -28.41 -10.07 27.34
C VAL A 377 -29.41 -9.33 26.45
N MET A 378 -29.97 -10.01 25.44
CA MET A 378 -30.99 -9.41 24.57
C MET A 378 -32.29 -9.19 25.34
N ASN A 379 -33.00 -8.10 25.04
CA ASN A 379 -34.36 -7.92 25.55
C ASN A 379 -35.31 -8.97 24.91
N PRO A 380 -36.48 -9.27 25.52
CA PRO A 380 -37.35 -10.36 25.06
C PRO A 380 -37.74 -10.27 23.58
N ILE A 381 -38.11 -9.07 23.11
CA ILE A 381 -38.50 -8.83 21.72
C ILE A 381 -37.31 -9.02 20.77
N GLN A 382 -36.12 -8.52 21.14
CA GLN A 382 -34.89 -8.70 20.37
C GLN A 382 -34.49 -10.17 20.31
N ARG A 383 -34.63 -10.92 21.42
CA ARG A 383 -34.35 -12.36 21.47
C ARG A 383 -35.27 -13.11 20.52
N GLU A 384 -36.57 -12.82 20.55
CA GLU A 384 -37.53 -13.46 19.66
C GLU A 384 -37.24 -13.20 18.17
N ILE A 385 -36.93 -11.95 17.81
CA ILE A 385 -36.53 -11.60 16.45
C ILE A 385 -35.24 -12.33 16.06
N TYR A 386 -34.25 -12.40 16.97
CA TYR A 386 -33.01 -13.12 16.73
C TYR A 386 -33.26 -14.60 16.47
N ASP A 387 -34.08 -15.26 17.29
CA ASP A 387 -34.39 -16.69 17.20
C ASP A 387 -35.09 -17.06 15.92
N PHE A 388 -35.97 -16.19 15.47
CA PHE A 388 -36.62 -16.35 14.18
C PHE A 388 -35.60 -16.29 13.03
N ILE A 389 -34.71 -15.29 13.03
CA ILE A 389 -33.68 -15.14 12.00
C ILE A 389 -32.69 -16.30 12.05
N GLU A 390 -32.31 -16.75 13.25
CA GLU A 390 -31.44 -17.90 13.47
C GLU A 390 -32.08 -19.18 12.96
N THR A 391 -33.32 -19.48 13.34
CA THR A 391 -34.05 -20.68 12.91
C THR A 391 -34.22 -20.74 11.40
N LYS A 392 -34.62 -19.62 10.77
CA LYS A 392 -34.67 -19.53 9.30
C LYS A 392 -33.32 -19.71 8.65
N SER A 393 -32.28 -19.12 9.24
CA SER A 393 -30.92 -19.25 8.73
C SER A 393 -30.46 -20.71 8.79
N ILE A 394 -30.66 -21.39 9.93
CA ILE A 394 -30.33 -22.81 10.23
C ILE A 394 -30.99 -23.76 9.23
N ARG A 395 -32.32 -23.71 9.05
CA ARG A 395 -33.05 -24.61 8.13
C ARG A 395 -32.57 -24.53 6.68
N LEU A 396 -32.02 -23.39 6.27
CA LEU A 396 -31.48 -23.15 4.93
C LEU A 396 -29.98 -23.49 4.78
N PHE A 397 -29.29 -23.95 5.84
CA PHE A 397 -27.92 -24.48 5.73
C PHE A 397 -27.89 -25.94 5.27
N GLU A 398 -28.98 -26.68 5.46
CA GLU A 398 -29.08 -28.10 5.16
C GLU A 398 -29.37 -28.39 3.67
N THR A 399 -29.84 -27.40 2.91
CA THR A 399 -30.49 -27.64 1.59
C THR A 399 -29.72 -27.25 0.33
N ASN A 400 -28.49 -26.69 0.39
CA ASN A 400 -27.79 -26.18 -0.82
C ASN A 400 -26.38 -26.78 -1.04
N SER A 401 -26.14 -27.34 -2.24
CA SER A 401 -25.01 -28.24 -2.57
C SER A 401 -23.87 -27.65 -3.42
N THR A 402 -23.83 -26.34 -3.73
CA THR A 402 -22.71 -25.72 -4.50
C THR A 402 -21.86 -24.76 -3.65
N ALA A 403 -20.54 -24.98 -3.62
CA ALA A 403 -19.62 -24.36 -2.66
C ALA A 403 -19.53 -22.81 -2.74
N THR A 404 -19.54 -22.22 -3.94
CA THR A 404 -19.32 -20.78 -4.13
C THR A 404 -20.54 -19.93 -3.76
N VAL A 405 -21.75 -20.41 -4.08
CA VAL A 405 -23.01 -19.75 -3.71
C VAL A 405 -23.27 -19.90 -2.21
N LYS A 406 -22.90 -21.06 -1.64
CA LYS A 406 -22.96 -21.33 -0.20
C LYS A 406 -22.16 -20.31 0.61
N ASP A 407 -20.93 -19.99 0.22
CA ASP A 407 -20.09 -19.03 0.96
C ASP A 407 -20.65 -17.59 0.93
N LEU A 408 -21.22 -17.16 -0.19
CA LEU A 408 -21.84 -15.85 -0.32
C LEU A 408 -23.12 -15.75 0.53
N LEU A 409 -23.98 -16.77 0.46
CA LEU A 409 -25.21 -16.86 1.26
C LEU A 409 -24.89 -16.94 2.76
N ASN A 410 -23.85 -17.68 3.14
CA ASN A 410 -23.40 -17.79 4.54
C ASN A 410 -22.94 -16.44 5.09
N ARG A 411 -22.19 -15.66 4.32
CA ARG A 411 -21.78 -14.29 4.71
C ARG A 411 -22.98 -13.36 4.87
N ALA A 412 -23.94 -13.40 3.95
CA ALA A 412 -25.16 -12.59 4.05
C ALA A 412 -26.00 -12.94 5.29
N LYS A 413 -26.13 -14.24 5.61
CA LYS A 413 -26.82 -14.72 6.82
C LYS A 413 -26.13 -14.28 8.11
N LEU A 414 -24.80 -14.37 8.19
CA LEU A 414 -24.03 -13.88 9.33
C LEU A 414 -24.21 -12.36 9.54
N ILE A 415 -24.33 -11.60 8.45
CA ILE A 415 -24.65 -10.16 8.54
C ILE A 415 -26.03 -9.94 9.17
N ARG A 416 -27.06 -10.70 8.76
CA ARG A 416 -28.42 -10.60 9.33
C ARG A 416 -28.45 -10.94 10.83
N LEU A 417 -27.75 -12.00 11.25
CA LEU A 417 -27.61 -12.32 12.67
C LEU A 417 -26.86 -11.23 13.45
N ARG A 418 -25.81 -10.65 12.86
CA ARG A 418 -25.10 -9.50 13.46
C ARG A 418 -25.99 -8.26 13.54
N GLN A 419 -26.88 -8.04 12.58
CA GLN A 419 -27.88 -6.97 12.62
C GLN A 419 -28.87 -7.22 13.77
N ALA A 420 -29.51 -8.40 13.82
CA ALA A 420 -30.45 -8.78 14.89
C ALA A 420 -29.83 -8.66 16.29
N ALA A 421 -28.61 -9.17 16.47
CA ALA A 421 -27.88 -9.13 17.75
C ALA A 421 -27.37 -7.73 18.12
N SER A 422 -27.25 -6.81 17.16
CA SER A 422 -26.78 -5.45 17.41
C SER A 422 -27.94 -4.49 17.64
N ASN A 423 -28.90 -4.50 16.71
CA ASN A 423 -30.09 -3.69 16.68
C ASN A 423 -31.06 -4.24 15.61
N PRO A 424 -32.16 -4.92 16.00
CA PRO A 424 -33.16 -5.46 15.09
C PRO A 424 -33.66 -4.50 14.03
N SER A 425 -33.77 -3.19 14.30
CA SER A 425 -34.26 -2.21 13.32
C SER A 425 -33.40 -2.11 12.04
N LEU A 426 -32.16 -2.64 12.06
CA LEU A 426 -31.29 -2.75 10.89
C LEU A 426 -31.81 -3.73 9.82
N LEU A 427 -32.74 -4.62 10.20
CA LEU A 427 -33.30 -5.63 9.30
C LEU A 427 -34.48 -5.11 8.46
N LEU A 428 -35.09 -3.98 8.85
CA LEU A 428 -36.29 -3.46 8.20
C LEU A 428 -36.10 -3.19 6.71
N LYS A 429 -35.03 -2.49 6.33
CA LYS A 429 -34.79 -2.12 4.94
C LYS A 429 -34.49 -3.35 4.06
N PRO A 430 -33.54 -4.24 4.41
CA PRO A 430 -33.28 -5.45 3.63
C PRO A 430 -34.51 -6.37 3.52
N LEU A 431 -35.29 -6.54 4.61
CA LEU A 431 -36.48 -7.39 4.58
C LEU A 431 -37.59 -6.78 3.71
N ALA A 432 -37.82 -5.47 3.80
CA ALA A 432 -38.79 -4.78 2.95
C ALA A 432 -38.43 -4.93 1.46
N GLU A 433 -37.17 -4.70 1.08
CA GLU A 433 -36.69 -4.88 -0.30
C GLU A 433 -36.92 -6.31 -0.81
N THR A 434 -36.68 -7.32 0.04
CA THR A 434 -36.92 -8.73 -0.34
C THR A 434 -38.41 -9.04 -0.57
N LEU A 435 -39.33 -8.32 0.08
CA LEU A 435 -40.78 -8.53 -0.08
C LEU A 435 -41.32 -7.84 -1.32
N TYR A 436 -40.82 -6.62 -1.62
CA TYR A 436 -41.18 -5.90 -2.84
C TYR A 436 -40.68 -6.62 -4.10
N GLU A 437 -39.52 -7.30 -4.06
CA GLU A 437 -39.04 -8.13 -5.17
C GLU A 437 -39.93 -9.35 -5.46
N ASN A 438 -40.79 -9.75 -4.51
CA ASN A 438 -41.72 -10.88 -4.65
C ASN A 438 -43.18 -10.43 -4.90
N ASP A 439 -43.41 -9.21 -5.41
CA ASP A 439 -44.74 -8.63 -5.71
C ASP A 439 -45.70 -8.49 -4.51
N TYR A 440 -45.19 -8.43 -3.28
CA TYR A 440 -46.02 -8.15 -2.10
C TYR A 440 -45.89 -6.69 -1.66
N GLU A 441 -46.95 -5.88 -1.85
CA GLU A 441 -46.99 -4.50 -1.34
C GLU A 441 -47.08 -4.47 0.20
N PHE A 442 -46.03 -3.98 0.86
CA PHE A 442 -46.00 -3.77 2.30
C PHE A 442 -46.49 -2.35 2.66
N ASN A 443 -47.78 -2.20 3.00
CA ASN A 443 -48.40 -0.92 3.40
C ASN A 443 -48.60 -0.76 4.92
N GLY A 444 -47.74 -1.36 5.75
CA GLY A 444 -47.76 -1.19 7.21
C GLY A 444 -48.89 -1.93 7.96
N THR A 445 -49.86 -2.49 7.24
CA THR A 445 -50.86 -3.44 7.75
C THR A 445 -50.91 -4.63 6.78
N LEU A 446 -50.43 -5.79 7.20
CA LEU A 446 -50.52 -7.03 6.42
C LEU A 446 -51.89 -7.66 6.68
N GLY A 447 -52.69 -7.78 5.62
CA GLY A 447 -54.02 -8.39 5.66
C GLY A 447 -53.99 -9.90 5.93
N GLU A 448 -55.09 -10.41 6.46
CA GLU A 448 -55.30 -11.75 7.03
C GLU A 448 -55.18 -12.95 6.05
N ASN A 449 -54.71 -12.75 4.81
CA ASN A 449 -54.70 -13.78 3.75
C ASN A 449 -53.30 -14.00 3.14
N LEU A 450 -52.29 -14.25 3.99
CA LEU A 450 -50.99 -14.75 3.54
C LEU A 450 -50.90 -16.28 3.75
N PRO A 451 -50.25 -17.04 2.85
CA PRO A 451 -49.90 -18.44 3.08
C PRO A 451 -49.20 -18.64 4.43
N ASP A 452 -49.42 -19.77 5.11
CA ASP A 452 -48.89 -20.03 6.46
C ASP A 452 -47.36 -19.84 6.60
N GLU A 453 -46.62 -20.07 5.51
CA GLU A 453 -45.17 -19.84 5.44
C GLU A 453 -44.77 -18.36 5.54
N LEU A 454 -45.66 -17.44 5.15
CA LEU A 454 -45.45 -15.98 5.15
C LEU A 454 -46.15 -15.29 6.33
N GLN A 455 -47.06 -15.95 7.05
CA GLN A 455 -47.69 -15.40 8.26
C GLN A 455 -46.67 -15.17 9.39
N ASN A 456 -45.73 -16.11 9.58
CA ASN A 456 -44.65 -15.94 10.55
C ASN A 456 -43.74 -14.75 10.19
N ASP A 457 -43.53 -14.50 8.89
CA ASP A 457 -42.74 -13.37 8.39
C ASP A 457 -43.44 -12.05 8.64
N SER A 458 -44.76 -12.01 8.39
CA SER A 458 -45.64 -10.88 8.69
C SER A 458 -45.59 -10.47 10.16
N GLN A 459 -45.69 -11.44 11.07
CA GLN A 459 -45.61 -11.19 12.51
C GLN A 459 -44.25 -10.66 12.95
N ILE A 460 -43.16 -11.13 12.35
CA ILE A 460 -41.82 -10.63 12.67
C ILE A 460 -41.59 -9.22 12.10
N LEU A 461 -42.12 -8.92 10.93
CA LEU A 461 -42.07 -7.57 10.35
C LEU A 461 -42.83 -6.55 11.19
N SER A 462 -44.02 -6.91 11.68
CA SER A 462 -44.79 -6.04 12.58
C SER A 462 -44.04 -5.84 13.91
N LYS A 463 -43.41 -6.90 14.45
CA LYS A 463 -42.54 -6.80 15.63
C LYS A 463 -41.31 -5.94 15.37
N LEU A 464 -40.66 -6.04 14.22
CA LEU A 464 -39.52 -5.19 13.84
C LEU A 464 -39.91 -3.71 13.71
N TYR A 465 -41.07 -3.44 13.13
CA TYR A 465 -41.58 -2.08 12.99
C TYR A 465 -41.93 -1.48 14.36
N THR A 466 -42.56 -2.29 15.22
CA THR A 466 -42.87 -1.92 16.60
C THR A 466 -41.59 -1.73 17.41
N TYR A 467 -40.60 -2.60 17.25
CA TYR A 467 -39.29 -2.52 17.91
C TYR A 467 -38.59 -1.20 17.60
N GLN A 468 -38.55 -0.78 16.32
CA GLN A 468 -37.90 0.48 15.96
C GLN A 468 -38.53 1.70 16.66
N LYS A 469 -39.84 1.67 16.93
CA LYS A 469 -40.55 2.79 17.56
C LYS A 469 -40.49 2.75 19.08
N ASN A 470 -40.59 1.56 19.66
CA ASN A 470 -40.91 1.40 21.09
C ASN A 470 -39.73 0.85 21.90
N GLU A 471 -38.74 0.25 21.27
CA GLU A 471 -37.65 -0.43 21.96
C GLU A 471 -36.32 0.31 21.75
N THR A 472 -35.50 0.30 22.79
CA THR A 472 -34.10 0.71 22.70
C THR A 472 -33.22 -0.54 22.67
N PRO A 473 -32.27 -0.65 21.72
CA PRO A 473 -31.33 -1.77 21.71
C PRO A 473 -30.55 -1.86 23.02
N GLN A 474 -30.50 -3.05 23.64
CA GLN A 474 -29.86 -3.22 24.96
C GLN A 474 -28.39 -2.75 24.96
N LYS A 475 -27.68 -2.95 23.84
CA LYS A 475 -26.31 -2.47 23.68
C LYS A 475 -26.19 -0.95 23.77
N PHE A 476 -27.22 -0.19 23.38
CA PHE A 476 -27.20 1.27 23.51
C PHE A 476 -27.29 1.68 24.97
N THR A 477 -28.16 1.04 25.74
CA THR A 477 -28.30 1.23 27.19
C THR A 477 -26.98 0.95 27.90
N VAL A 478 -26.36 -0.21 27.65
CA VAL A 478 -25.07 -0.59 28.25
C VAL A 478 -23.95 0.38 27.84
N VAL A 479 -23.91 0.81 26.57
CA VAL A 479 -22.93 1.83 26.13
C VAL A 479 -23.13 3.13 26.89
N LYS A 480 -24.37 3.59 27.07
CA LYS A 480 -24.68 4.81 27.83
C LYS A 480 -24.19 4.70 29.28
N GLU A 481 -24.48 3.58 29.95
CA GLU A 481 -24.01 3.35 31.33
C GLU A 481 -22.48 3.38 31.45
N LEU A 482 -21.77 2.76 30.50
CA LEU A 482 -20.30 2.82 30.45
C LEU A 482 -19.79 4.23 30.21
N LEU A 483 -20.46 4.99 29.33
CA LEU A 483 -20.10 6.38 29.05
C LEU A 483 -20.28 7.25 30.29
N ASP A 484 -21.36 7.10 31.05
CA ASP A 484 -21.56 7.85 32.31
C ASP A 484 -20.40 7.60 33.30
N GLN A 485 -19.96 6.34 33.43
CA GLN A 485 -18.83 5.97 34.29
C GLN A 485 -17.50 6.52 33.80
N ILE A 486 -17.29 6.62 32.48
CA ILE A 486 -16.06 7.13 31.89
C ILE A 486 -16.03 8.66 31.97
N LEU A 487 -17.13 9.31 31.61
CA LEU A 487 -17.25 10.77 31.49
C LEU A 487 -17.34 11.47 32.85
N SER A 488 -17.82 10.78 33.90
CA SER A 488 -17.78 11.29 35.28
C SER A 488 -16.35 11.44 35.83
N LYS A 489 -15.36 10.75 35.26
CA LYS A 489 -13.95 10.92 35.62
C LYS A 489 -13.39 12.19 35.01
N LYS A 490 -12.59 12.95 35.77
CA LYS A 490 -11.95 14.19 35.28
C LYS A 490 -11.14 13.92 34.00
N GLY A 491 -11.55 14.54 32.90
CA GLY A 491 -10.90 14.38 31.59
C GLY A 491 -11.28 13.09 30.84
N GLY A 492 -12.31 12.37 31.30
CA GLY A 492 -12.82 11.17 30.65
C GLY A 492 -13.26 11.42 29.22
N LYS A 493 -12.81 10.56 28.31
CA LYS A 493 -13.18 10.57 26.89
C LYS A 493 -13.37 9.14 26.42
N ALA A 494 -14.31 8.94 25.51
CA ALA A 494 -14.59 7.64 24.92
C ALA A 494 -14.73 7.75 23.41
N ILE A 495 -14.33 6.68 22.72
CA ILE A 495 -14.58 6.51 21.29
C ILE A 495 -15.39 5.24 21.13
N VAL A 496 -16.57 5.37 20.52
CA VAL A 496 -17.46 4.24 20.26
C VAL A 496 -17.40 3.89 18.78
N TRP A 497 -17.05 2.63 18.49
CA TRP A 497 -16.96 2.10 17.13
C TRP A 497 -18.15 1.20 16.81
N THR A 498 -18.70 1.34 15.61
CA THR A 498 -19.75 0.45 15.09
C THR A 498 -19.57 0.25 13.60
N ILE A 499 -19.87 -0.94 13.11
CA ILE A 499 -19.81 -1.27 11.67
C ILE A 499 -21.08 -0.84 10.91
N PHE A 500 -22.18 -0.56 11.62
CA PHE A 500 -23.45 -0.19 11.00
C PHE A 500 -23.66 1.32 11.11
N VAL A 501 -23.71 2.00 9.97
CA VAL A 501 -23.93 3.45 9.87
C VAL A 501 -25.23 3.88 10.56
N GLN A 502 -26.30 3.10 10.40
CA GLN A 502 -27.58 3.38 11.05
C GLN A 502 -27.48 3.29 12.57
N ASN A 503 -26.73 2.33 13.14
CA ASN A 503 -26.46 2.29 14.57
C ASN A 503 -25.68 3.53 15.03
N ALA A 504 -24.69 3.98 14.26
CA ALA A 504 -23.91 5.16 14.64
C ALA A 504 -24.81 6.41 14.77
N LYS A 505 -25.73 6.59 13.81
CA LYS A 505 -26.71 7.68 13.82
C LYS A 505 -27.73 7.56 14.95
N GLN A 506 -28.33 6.38 15.12
CA GLN A 506 -29.33 6.15 16.16
C GLN A 506 -28.74 6.23 17.56
N LEU A 507 -27.52 5.71 17.77
CA LEU A 507 -26.81 5.82 19.03
C LEU A 507 -26.47 7.29 19.34
N GLN A 508 -26.03 8.08 18.36
CA GLN A 508 -25.79 9.51 18.59
C GLN A 508 -27.06 10.23 19.07
N LEU A 509 -28.20 9.98 18.43
CA LEU A 509 -29.49 10.55 18.84
C LEU A 509 -29.89 10.08 20.25
N TYR A 510 -29.74 8.78 20.53
CA TYR A 510 -30.00 8.22 21.85
C TYR A 510 -29.13 8.86 22.94
N LEU A 511 -27.82 9.03 22.68
CA LEU A 511 -26.89 9.68 23.60
C LEU A 511 -27.25 11.15 23.80
N LEU A 512 -27.63 11.88 22.73
CA LEU A 512 -28.06 13.27 22.83
C LEU A 512 -29.32 13.43 23.68
N ASN A 513 -30.30 12.54 23.52
CA ASN A 513 -31.52 12.50 24.34
C ASN A 513 -31.23 12.16 25.81
N ASN A 514 -30.06 11.57 26.11
CA ASN A 514 -29.56 11.30 27.45
C ASN A 514 -28.47 12.32 27.87
N GLU A 515 -28.46 13.51 27.25
CA GLU A 515 -27.56 14.63 27.59
C GLU A 515 -26.06 14.34 27.39
N ILE A 516 -25.69 13.27 26.67
CA ILE A 516 -24.32 12.95 26.33
C ILE A 516 -23.98 13.54 24.95
N VAL A 517 -23.20 14.63 24.97
CA VAL A 517 -22.73 15.29 23.75
C VAL A 517 -21.70 14.41 23.03
N SER A 518 -21.96 14.10 21.76
CA SER A 518 -21.07 13.28 20.93
C SER A 518 -20.93 13.82 19.51
N LYS A 519 -19.76 13.61 18.91
CA LYS A 519 -19.48 13.91 17.50
C LYS A 519 -19.45 12.62 16.69
N LEU A 520 -20.12 12.63 15.54
CA LEU A 520 -20.24 11.48 14.66
C LEU A 520 -19.34 11.62 13.44
N LEU A 521 -18.55 10.58 13.16
CA LEU A 521 -17.69 10.47 11.98
C LEU A 521 -18.15 9.28 11.13
N ILE A 522 -18.66 9.54 9.92
CA ILE A 522 -19.08 8.51 8.97
C ILE A 522 -18.42 8.80 7.62
N GLU A 523 -17.64 7.85 7.09
CA GLU A 523 -17.23 7.88 5.70
C GLU A 523 -18.44 7.57 4.81
N ARG A 524 -18.94 8.56 4.07
CA ARG A 524 -19.85 8.29 2.95
C ARG A 524 -18.98 7.81 1.79
N TRP A 525 -19.18 6.57 1.35
CA TRP A 525 -18.80 6.18 0.00
C TRP A 525 -19.58 7.10 -0.94
N ILE A 526 -18.91 8.11 -1.49
CA ILE A 526 -19.42 8.77 -2.68
C ILE A 526 -19.47 7.64 -3.71
N ASN A 527 -20.69 7.20 -4.04
CA ASN A 527 -20.93 6.36 -5.19
C ASN A 527 -20.32 7.08 -6.39
N LEU A 528 -19.11 6.67 -6.77
CA LEU A 528 -18.65 6.83 -8.14
C LEU A 528 -19.56 5.91 -8.93
N ALA A 529 -20.71 6.46 -9.32
CA ALA A 529 -21.55 5.88 -10.34
C ALA A 529 -20.64 5.68 -11.55
N VAL A 530 -20.39 4.42 -11.86
CA VAL A 530 -19.98 4.00 -13.18
C VAL A 530 -21.14 4.38 -14.08
N ASN A 531 -20.97 5.48 -14.82
CA ASN A 531 -21.61 5.68 -16.11
C ASN A 531 -20.53 5.57 -17.17
#